data_AF-A0A927SIY6-F1
#
_entry.id   AF-A0A927SIY6-F1
#
_cell.length_a   1.000
_cell.length_b   1.000
_cell.length_c   1.000
_cell.angle_alpha   90.00
_cell.angle_beta   90.00
_cell.angle_gamma   90.00
#
_symmetry.space_group_name_H-M   'P 1'
#
loop_
_entity.id
_entity.type
_entity.pdbx_description
1 polymer ?
#
loop_
_entity_poly.entity_id
_entity_poly.type
_entity_poly.pdbx_seq_one_letter_code
_entity_poly.pdbx_strand_id
1 'polypeptide(L)'
;MTERTRKRLLDLQARQDQDCRMLCPRCGSTELKKPVTTNALSRIAELYVCDDCGTAEAMLAFMKQAYPLHQWHAFQPAIPASDFDSRPASEVLALVIQKQTEELKRIFLLCRDDPEAAMEYRLEAFENCPGLSELWPEPFQAKFNAADGAVIIRYWSTEEGTIQMAAHIM
;
A
#
# COMPACT_ATOMS: atom_id res chain seq x y z
N MET A 1 8.41 9.37 0.47
CA MET A 1 8.29 8.25 1.44
C MET A 1 7.37 8.68 2.56
N THR A 2 6.30 7.93 2.77
CA THR A 2 5.27 8.17 3.79
C THR A 2 5.72 7.77 5.19
N GLU A 3 5.03 8.26 6.21
CA GLU A 3 5.27 7.86 7.61
C GLU A 3 5.06 6.35 7.81
N ARG A 4 4.05 5.77 7.16
CA ARG A 4 3.80 4.31 7.16
C ARG A 4 5.03 3.55 6.65
N THR A 5 5.57 3.93 5.51
CA THR A 5 6.75 3.29 4.91
C THR A 5 7.99 3.50 5.78
N ARG A 6 8.21 4.72 6.31
CA ARG A 6 9.32 5.02 7.22
C ARG A 6 9.30 4.13 8.46
N LYS A 7 8.15 4.01 9.11
CA LYS A 7 7.99 3.17 10.30
C LYS A 7 8.27 1.70 10.02
N ARG A 8 7.80 1.18 8.88
CA ARG A 8 8.11 -0.20 8.45
C ARG A 8 9.60 -0.42 8.21
N LEU A 9 10.26 0.54 7.58
CA LEU A 9 11.69 0.46 7.31
C LEU A 9 12.49 0.38 8.62
N LEU A 10 12.17 1.24 9.59
CA LEU A 10 12.81 1.24 10.92
C LEU A 10 12.55 -0.07 11.68
N ASP A 11 11.36 -0.65 11.61
CA ASP A 11 11.05 -1.96 12.22
C ASP A 11 11.91 -3.07 11.61
N LEU A 12 12.02 -3.11 10.27
CA LEU A 12 12.84 -4.09 9.57
C LEU A 12 14.32 -3.94 9.92
N GLN A 13 14.83 -2.72 10.00
CA GLN A 13 16.20 -2.44 10.41
C GLN A 13 16.47 -2.96 11.82
N ALA A 14 15.62 -2.60 12.79
CA ALA A 14 15.76 -3.05 14.17
C ALA A 14 15.75 -4.59 14.30
N ARG A 15 14.96 -5.28 13.48
CA ARG A 15 14.93 -6.76 13.43
C ARG A 15 16.22 -7.34 12.85
N GLN A 16 16.78 -6.70 11.83
CA GLN A 16 18.05 -7.12 11.23
C GLN A 16 19.23 -6.88 12.18
N ASP A 17 19.26 -5.75 12.89
CA ASP A 17 20.28 -5.43 13.90
C ASP A 17 20.32 -6.47 15.04
N GLN A 18 19.19 -7.11 15.32
CA GLN A 18 19.06 -8.18 16.30
C GLN A 18 19.31 -9.59 15.73
N ASP A 19 19.75 -9.70 14.47
CA ASP A 19 19.92 -10.97 13.74
C ASP A 19 18.66 -11.87 13.83
N CYS A 20 17.48 -11.25 13.84
CA CYS A 20 16.21 -11.97 13.90
C CYS A 20 16.06 -12.89 12.69
N ARG A 21 15.50 -14.08 12.91
CA ARG A 21 15.13 -14.96 11.81
C ARG A 21 13.99 -14.29 11.03
N MET A 22 14.21 -13.97 9.76
CA MET A 22 13.22 -13.33 8.91
C MET A 22 13.40 -13.68 7.44
N LEU A 23 12.29 -13.59 6.70
CA LEU A 23 12.30 -13.68 5.25
C LEU A 23 12.83 -12.37 4.65
N CYS A 24 13.39 -12.45 3.46
CA CYS A 24 13.86 -11.32 2.69
C CYS A 24 12.73 -10.29 2.54
N PRO A 25 12.91 -9.03 2.97
CA PRO A 25 11.83 -8.05 2.96
C PRO A 25 11.39 -7.67 1.55
N ARG A 26 12.25 -7.88 0.54
CA ARG A 26 11.93 -7.59 -0.86
C ARG A 26 11.05 -8.66 -1.50
N CYS A 27 11.45 -9.92 -1.47
CA CYS A 27 10.72 -11.00 -2.14
C CYS A 27 9.76 -11.80 -1.25
N GLY A 28 10.01 -11.84 0.07
CA GLY A 28 9.24 -12.65 1.00
C GLY A 28 9.49 -14.16 0.93
N SER A 29 10.34 -14.64 0.01
CA SER A 29 10.46 -16.09 -0.26
C SER A 29 11.68 -16.76 0.38
N THR A 30 12.78 -16.01 0.53
CA THR A 30 14.06 -16.57 0.99
C THR A 30 14.36 -16.10 2.40
N GLU A 31 14.70 -17.01 3.31
CA GLU A 31 15.21 -16.64 4.64
C GLU A 31 16.57 -15.96 4.52
N LEU A 32 16.77 -14.86 5.26
CA LEU A 32 18.07 -14.19 5.31
C LEU A 32 19.09 -15.06 6.04
N LYS A 33 20.31 -15.13 5.51
CA LYS A 33 21.44 -15.82 6.15
C LYS A 33 21.80 -15.16 7.48
N LYS A 34 22.47 -15.92 8.35
CA LYS A 34 23.09 -15.42 9.58
C LYS A 34 24.61 -15.53 9.51
N PRO A 35 25.37 -14.49 9.93
CA PRO A 35 24.87 -13.17 10.36
C PRO A 35 24.26 -12.40 9.17
N VAL A 36 23.31 -11.52 9.45
CA VAL A 36 22.53 -10.80 8.41
C VAL A 36 23.42 -10.02 7.44
N THR A 37 24.58 -9.57 7.92
CA THR A 37 25.60 -8.84 7.16
C THR A 37 26.24 -9.64 6.02
N THR A 38 26.01 -10.95 5.95
CA THR A 38 26.46 -11.82 4.84
C THR A 38 25.50 -11.82 3.64
N ASN A 39 24.33 -11.22 3.79
CA ASN A 39 23.38 -11.01 2.70
C ASN A 39 23.73 -9.73 1.94
N ALA A 40 23.06 -9.48 0.81
CA ALA A 40 23.28 -8.27 0.02
C ALA A 40 22.66 -7.04 0.71
N LEU A 41 23.42 -5.96 0.86
CA LEU A 41 22.85 -4.67 1.27
C LEU A 41 22.10 -4.05 0.08
N SER A 42 20.83 -3.67 0.28
CA SER A 42 20.01 -3.09 -0.78
C SER A 42 20.58 -1.76 -1.27
N ARG A 43 20.38 -1.47 -2.56
CA ARG A 43 20.82 -0.25 -3.22
C ARG A 43 19.86 0.93 -3.04
N ILE A 44 18.64 0.67 -2.59
CA ILE A 44 17.57 1.67 -2.47
C ILE A 44 17.05 1.85 -1.05
N ALA A 45 17.45 0.97 -0.13
CA ALA A 45 17.12 1.05 1.28
C ALA A 45 18.29 0.54 2.13
N GLU A 46 18.45 1.08 3.32
CA GLU A 46 19.42 0.61 4.31
C GLU A 46 18.92 -0.68 4.98
N LEU A 47 18.75 -1.74 4.18
CA LEU A 47 18.26 -3.05 4.60
C LEU A 47 19.01 -4.15 3.84
N TYR A 48 19.29 -5.25 4.52
CA TYR A 48 19.78 -6.47 3.89
C TYR A 48 18.65 -7.24 3.19
N VAL A 49 18.94 -7.75 2.00
CA VAL A 49 18.07 -8.58 1.15
C VAL A 49 18.82 -9.83 0.72
N CYS A 50 18.12 -10.90 0.34
CA CYS A 50 18.79 -12.12 -0.12
C CYS A 50 19.66 -11.87 -1.37
N ASP A 51 20.65 -12.74 -1.61
CA ASP A 51 21.59 -12.60 -2.74
C ASP A 51 20.89 -12.44 -4.09
N ASP A 52 19.82 -13.21 -4.35
CA ASP A 52 19.05 -13.14 -5.60
C ASP A 52 18.43 -11.75 -5.79
N CYS A 53 17.86 -11.19 -4.73
CA CYS A 53 17.33 -9.83 -4.71
C CYS A 53 18.44 -8.78 -4.91
N GLY A 54 19.61 -8.99 -4.30
CA GLY A 54 20.77 -8.12 -4.49
C GLY A 54 21.28 -8.10 -5.93
N THR A 55 21.34 -9.27 -6.59
CA THR A 55 21.67 -9.40 -8.01
C THR A 55 20.63 -8.71 -8.88
N ALA A 56 19.34 -8.92 -8.60
CA ALA A 56 18.25 -8.27 -9.33
C ALA A 56 18.32 -6.73 -9.22
N GLU A 57 18.65 -6.19 -8.04
CA GLU A 57 18.88 -4.76 -7.84
C GLU A 57 20.05 -4.22 -8.66
N ALA A 58 21.16 -4.97 -8.74
CA ALA A 58 22.30 -4.59 -9.57
C ALA A 58 21.92 -4.54 -11.07
N MET A 59 21.12 -5.51 -11.54
CA MET A 59 20.63 -5.53 -12.92
C MET A 59 19.68 -4.35 -13.21
N LEU A 60 18.71 -4.10 -12.33
CA LEU A 60 17.79 -2.96 -12.47
C LEU A 60 18.53 -1.62 -12.49
N ALA A 61 19.53 -1.45 -11.62
CA ALA A 61 20.38 -0.26 -11.60
C ALA A 61 21.16 -0.10 -12.91
N PHE A 62 21.74 -1.17 -13.44
CA PHE A 62 22.40 -1.16 -14.76
C PHE A 62 21.45 -0.77 -15.89
N MET A 63 20.21 -1.28 -15.85
CA MET A 63 19.15 -0.98 -16.81
C MET A 63 18.48 0.40 -16.59
N LYS A 64 18.86 1.14 -15.55
CA LYS A 64 18.22 2.41 -15.13
C LYS A 64 16.72 2.26 -14.87
N GLN A 65 16.30 1.13 -14.32
CA GLN A 65 14.92 0.86 -13.93
C GLN A 65 14.77 0.91 -12.40
N ALA A 66 13.65 1.46 -11.95
CA ALA A 66 13.31 1.51 -10.53
C ALA A 66 12.43 0.33 -10.12
N TYR A 67 12.68 -0.21 -8.92
CA TYR A 67 11.77 -1.15 -8.25
C TYR A 67 11.48 -0.61 -6.84
N PRO A 68 10.48 0.28 -6.71
CA PRO A 68 10.25 1.06 -5.50
C PRO A 68 9.75 0.21 -4.33
N LEU A 69 9.90 0.73 -3.11
CA LEU A 69 9.55 0.01 -1.88
C LEU A 69 8.10 -0.46 -1.84
N HIS A 70 7.16 0.28 -2.42
CA HIS A 70 5.74 -0.13 -2.46
C HIS A 70 5.50 -1.43 -3.26
N GLN A 71 6.48 -1.93 -4.01
CA GLN A 71 6.40 -3.23 -4.70
C GLN A 71 7.05 -4.37 -3.91
N TRP A 72 7.78 -4.07 -2.85
CA TRP A 72 8.42 -5.08 -2.00
C TRP A 72 7.39 -5.81 -1.15
N HIS A 73 7.67 -7.08 -0.86
CA HIS A 73 6.81 -7.94 -0.05
C HIS A 73 6.49 -7.34 1.33
N ALA A 74 7.50 -6.86 2.07
CA ALA A 74 7.32 -6.32 3.41
C ALA A 74 6.49 -5.02 3.48
N PHE A 75 6.33 -4.34 2.34
CA PHE A 75 5.57 -3.10 2.25
C PHE A 75 4.15 -3.31 1.69
N GLN A 76 3.85 -4.51 1.17
CA GLN A 76 2.51 -4.88 0.76
C GLN A 76 1.54 -4.74 1.94
N PRO A 77 0.28 -4.35 1.65
CA PRO A 77 -0.70 -4.13 2.68
C PRO A 77 -1.17 -5.44 3.31
N ALA A 78 -1.39 -5.41 4.62
CA ALA A 78 -2.17 -6.45 5.29
C ALA A 78 -3.67 -6.14 5.05
N ILE A 79 -4.27 -6.81 4.07
CA ILE A 79 -5.67 -6.57 3.69
C ILE A 79 -6.59 -7.16 4.78
N PRO A 80 -7.41 -6.35 5.47
CA PRO A 80 -8.34 -6.84 6.46
C PRO A 80 -9.46 -7.65 5.81
N ALA A 81 -9.90 -8.71 6.49
CA ALA A 81 -11.03 -9.52 6.04
C ALA A 81 -12.31 -8.67 5.93
N SER A 82 -13.10 -8.94 4.90
CA SER A 82 -14.40 -8.33 4.67
C SER A 82 -15.35 -9.35 4.06
N ASP A 83 -16.64 -9.18 4.31
CA ASP A 83 -17.72 -9.99 3.76
C ASP A 83 -18.55 -9.22 2.70
N PHE A 84 -18.03 -8.10 2.20
CA PHE A 84 -18.73 -7.24 1.24
C PHE A 84 -19.14 -8.00 -0.03
N ASP A 85 -18.32 -8.94 -0.51
CA ASP A 85 -18.64 -9.79 -1.68
C ASP A 85 -19.90 -10.65 -1.49
N SER A 86 -20.40 -10.79 -0.26
CA SER A 86 -21.61 -11.54 0.09
C SER A 86 -22.79 -10.66 0.50
N ARG A 87 -22.62 -9.32 0.49
CA ARG A 87 -23.66 -8.35 0.87
C ARG A 87 -24.19 -7.62 -0.37
N PRO A 88 -25.47 -7.19 -0.39
CA PRO A 88 -25.98 -6.31 -1.43
C PRO A 88 -25.23 -4.99 -1.49
N ALA A 89 -25.07 -4.41 -2.68
CA ALA A 89 -24.33 -3.18 -2.89
C ALA A 89 -24.91 -1.98 -2.13
N SER A 90 -26.22 -1.95 -1.90
CA SER A 90 -26.88 -0.93 -1.07
C SER A 90 -26.44 -0.98 0.38
N GLU A 91 -26.25 -2.19 0.92
CA GLU A 91 -25.75 -2.40 2.28
C GLU A 91 -24.27 -2.07 2.39
N VAL A 92 -23.47 -2.51 1.41
CA VAL A 92 -22.04 -2.16 1.31
C VAL A 92 -21.87 -0.64 1.25
N LEU A 93 -22.67 0.05 0.43
CA LEU A 93 -22.64 1.51 0.30
C LEU A 93 -22.92 2.20 1.63
N ALA A 94 -23.96 1.76 2.35
CA ALA A 94 -24.30 2.31 3.66
C ALA A 94 -23.15 2.12 4.68
N LEU A 95 -22.52 0.95 4.70
CA LEU A 95 -21.38 0.65 5.57
C LEU A 95 -20.14 1.49 5.23
N VAL A 96 -19.82 1.63 3.95
CA VAL A 96 -18.69 2.45 3.48
C VAL A 96 -18.92 3.91 3.84
N ILE A 97 -20.11 4.46 3.57
CA ILE A 97 -20.45 5.84 3.93
C ILE A 97 -20.32 6.06 5.44
N GLN A 98 -20.85 5.13 6.24
CA GLN A 98 -20.88 5.28 7.69
C GLN A 98 -19.49 5.15 8.33
N LYS A 99 -18.63 4.25 7.82
CA LYS A 99 -17.41 3.84 8.54
C LYS A 99 -16.10 4.22 7.87
N GLN A 100 -16.09 4.43 6.56
CA GLN A 100 -14.84 4.53 5.79
C GLN A 100 -14.67 5.89 5.08
N THR A 101 -15.70 6.74 5.04
CA THR A 101 -15.67 8.06 4.39
C THR A 101 -14.51 8.93 4.86
N GLU A 102 -14.33 9.10 6.18
CA GLU A 102 -13.27 9.97 6.71
C GLU A 102 -11.86 9.46 6.39
N GLU A 103 -11.66 8.14 6.42
CA GLU A 103 -10.37 7.55 6.05
C GLU A 103 -10.11 7.70 4.55
N LEU A 104 -11.09 7.41 3.68
CA LEU A 104 -10.96 7.62 2.25
C LEU A 104 -10.69 9.09 1.90
N LYS A 105 -11.34 10.03 2.61
CA LYS A 105 -11.10 11.47 2.47
C LYS A 105 -9.68 11.85 2.90
N ARG A 106 -9.19 11.28 4.00
CA ARG A 106 -7.81 11.46 4.46
C ARG A 106 -6.82 10.97 3.41
N ILE A 107 -7.00 9.76 2.86
CA ILE A 107 -6.14 9.22 1.79
C ILE A 107 -6.20 10.11 0.56
N PHE A 108 -7.38 10.58 0.15
CA PHE A 108 -7.53 11.52 -0.96
C PHE A 108 -6.69 12.79 -0.75
N LEU A 109 -6.77 13.40 0.44
CA LEU A 109 -5.99 14.58 0.77
C LEU A 109 -4.48 14.32 0.70
N LEU A 110 -4.03 13.18 1.24
CA LEU A 110 -2.62 12.79 1.17
C LEU A 110 -2.14 12.61 -0.28
N CYS A 111 -2.92 11.92 -1.12
CA CYS A 111 -2.59 11.76 -2.54
C CYS A 111 -2.58 13.09 -3.30
N ARG A 112 -3.48 14.02 -2.96
CA ARG A 112 -3.56 15.35 -3.58
C ARG A 112 -2.36 16.21 -3.19
N ASP A 113 -2.00 16.20 -1.91
CA ASP A 113 -0.97 17.08 -1.36
C ASP A 113 0.46 16.53 -1.60
N ASP A 114 0.59 15.21 -1.81
CA ASP A 114 1.85 14.51 -2.10
C ASP A 114 1.64 13.40 -3.16
N PRO A 115 1.52 13.78 -4.45
CA PRO A 115 1.22 12.84 -5.53
C PRO A 115 2.36 11.85 -5.81
N GLU A 116 3.61 12.20 -5.49
CA GLU A 116 4.76 11.30 -5.66
C GLU A 116 4.67 10.07 -4.76
N ALA A 117 4.04 10.21 -3.59
CA ALA A 117 3.82 9.11 -2.65
C ALA A 117 2.43 8.44 -2.80
N ALA A 118 1.65 8.78 -3.82
CA ALA A 118 0.29 8.26 -4.02
C ALA A 118 0.20 6.73 -4.01
N MET A 119 1.22 6.02 -4.51
CA MET A 119 1.26 4.55 -4.45
C MET A 119 1.42 4.03 -3.02
N GLU A 120 2.14 4.73 -2.16
CA GLU A 120 2.29 4.34 -0.75
C GLU A 120 0.99 4.60 0.03
N TYR A 121 0.34 5.75 -0.19
CA TYR A 121 -0.98 6.04 0.39
C TYR A 121 -2.06 5.07 -0.12
N ARG A 122 -1.94 4.59 -1.37
CA ARG A 122 -2.81 3.52 -1.88
C ARG A 122 -2.69 2.25 -1.07
N LEU A 123 -1.48 1.82 -0.70
CA LEU A 123 -1.31 0.64 0.15
C LEU A 123 -1.87 0.88 1.55
N GLU A 124 -1.69 2.07 2.11
CA GLU A 124 -2.30 2.45 3.39
C GLU A 124 -3.83 2.34 3.36
N ALA A 125 -4.46 2.79 2.29
CA ALA A 125 -5.90 2.65 2.10
C ALA A 125 -6.36 1.19 2.15
N PHE A 126 -5.63 0.27 1.51
CA PHE A 126 -5.96 -1.16 1.55
C PHE A 126 -5.87 -1.78 2.94
N GLU A 127 -5.09 -1.21 3.86
CA GLU A 127 -5.02 -1.69 5.25
C GLU A 127 -6.15 -1.13 6.11
N ASN A 128 -6.52 0.12 5.86
CA ASN A 128 -7.45 0.87 6.71
C ASN A 128 -8.91 0.82 6.22
N CYS A 129 -9.16 0.36 4.98
CA CYS A 129 -10.49 0.30 4.38
C CYS A 129 -10.92 -1.15 4.10
N PRO A 130 -11.61 -1.83 5.03
CA PRO A 130 -12.08 -3.19 4.82
C PRO A 130 -12.99 -3.34 3.59
N GLY A 131 -12.68 -4.33 2.75
CA GLY A 131 -13.41 -4.62 1.52
C GLY A 131 -13.04 -3.74 0.33
N LEU A 132 -12.07 -2.83 0.47
CA LEU A 132 -11.53 -2.06 -0.66
C LEU A 132 -10.90 -3.03 -1.67
N SER A 133 -11.45 -3.09 -2.88
CA SER A 133 -10.98 -3.98 -3.94
C SER A 133 -10.04 -3.26 -4.92
N GLU A 134 -10.34 -2.00 -5.26
CA GLU A 134 -9.49 -1.19 -6.13
C GLU A 134 -9.43 0.27 -5.66
N LEU A 135 -8.28 0.91 -5.87
CA LEU A 135 -8.09 2.33 -5.60
C LEU A 135 -7.25 2.98 -6.69
N TRP A 136 -7.76 4.04 -7.29
CA TRP A 136 -7.03 4.93 -8.16
C TRP A 136 -6.80 6.24 -7.40
N PRO A 137 -5.55 6.71 -7.27
CA PRO A 137 -5.29 8.01 -6.65
C PRO A 137 -5.66 9.19 -7.54
N GLU A 138 -5.61 9.03 -8.87
CA GLU A 138 -5.91 10.08 -9.84
C GLU A 138 -6.58 9.51 -11.12
N PRO A 139 -7.83 9.91 -11.44
CA PRO A 139 -8.77 10.58 -10.54
C PRO A 139 -9.04 9.70 -9.29
N PHE A 140 -9.28 10.33 -8.13
CA PHE A 140 -9.46 9.58 -6.90
C PHE A 140 -10.74 8.76 -6.92
N GLN A 141 -10.59 7.44 -6.92
CA GLN A 141 -11.69 6.48 -6.98
C GLN A 141 -11.38 5.27 -6.11
N ALA A 142 -12.27 4.96 -5.17
CA ALA A 142 -12.26 3.75 -4.38
C ALA A 142 -13.41 2.84 -4.82
N LYS A 143 -13.12 1.55 -4.99
CA LYS A 143 -14.10 0.53 -5.38
C LYS A 143 -14.18 -0.55 -4.32
N PHE A 144 -15.41 -0.96 -4.04
CA PHE A 144 -15.75 -2.07 -3.16
C PHE A 144 -16.63 -3.03 -3.96
N ASN A 145 -16.27 -4.30 -3.97
CA ASN A 145 -17.11 -5.32 -4.61
C ASN A 145 -18.30 -5.65 -3.69
N ALA A 146 -19.41 -6.06 -4.30
CA ALA A 146 -20.62 -6.50 -3.61
C ALA A 146 -21.22 -7.73 -4.32
N ALA A 147 -22.17 -8.40 -3.68
CA ALA A 147 -22.78 -9.62 -4.22
C ALA A 147 -23.52 -9.39 -5.56
N ASP A 148 -24.09 -8.21 -5.75
CA ASP A 148 -24.93 -7.84 -6.90
C ASP A 148 -24.36 -6.66 -7.71
N GLY A 149 -23.08 -6.32 -7.54
CA GLY A 149 -22.45 -5.22 -8.28
C GLY A 149 -21.19 -4.69 -7.62
N ALA A 150 -20.99 -3.37 -7.69
CA ALA A 150 -19.89 -2.70 -6.99
C ALA A 150 -20.30 -1.31 -6.47
N VAL A 151 -19.69 -0.90 -5.37
CA VAL A 151 -19.81 0.46 -4.83
C VAL A 151 -18.57 1.26 -5.21
N ILE A 152 -18.78 2.45 -5.75
CA ILE A 152 -17.70 3.36 -6.13
C ILE A 152 -17.84 4.67 -5.34
N ILE A 153 -16.76 5.05 -4.65
CA ILE A 153 -16.61 6.34 -3.96
C ILE A 153 -15.58 7.17 -4.72
N ARG A 154 -15.93 8.41 -5.06
CA ARG A 154 -15.03 9.36 -5.72
C ARG A 154 -14.89 10.62 -4.88
N TYR A 155 -13.67 11.17 -4.86
CA TYR A 155 -13.36 12.46 -4.27
C TYR A 155 -12.69 13.36 -5.31
N TRP A 156 -12.99 14.65 -5.24
CA TRP A 156 -12.30 15.68 -6.03
C TRP A 156 -12.34 17.03 -5.30
N SER A 157 -11.44 17.93 -5.68
CA SER A 157 -11.47 19.32 -5.22
C SER A 157 -12.16 20.19 -6.26
N THR A 158 -13.01 21.12 -5.84
CA THR A 158 -13.52 22.19 -6.71
C THR A 158 -12.45 23.24 -6.98
N GLU A 159 -12.69 24.15 -7.93
CA GLU A 159 -11.82 25.31 -8.17
C GLU A 159 -11.64 26.19 -6.92
N GLU A 160 -12.65 26.23 -6.04
CA GLU A 160 -12.61 26.93 -4.75
C GLU A 160 -11.87 26.14 -3.65
N GLY A 161 -11.32 24.97 -3.96
CA GLY A 161 -10.61 24.10 -3.01
C GLY A 161 -11.52 23.31 -2.07
N THR A 162 -12.84 23.35 -2.27
CA THR A 162 -13.79 22.56 -1.48
C THR A 162 -13.76 21.10 -1.91
N ILE A 163 -13.73 20.19 -0.94
CA ILE A 163 -13.74 18.74 -1.21
C ILE A 163 -15.17 18.29 -1.47
N GLN A 164 -15.38 17.60 -2.59
CA GLN A 164 -16.65 16.99 -2.96
C GLN A 164 -16.51 15.47 -3.00
N MET A 165 -17.62 14.78 -2.77
CA MET A 165 -17.71 13.33 -2.78
C MET A 165 -18.93 12.89 -3.58
N ALA A 166 -18.76 11.83 -4.37
CA ALA A 166 -19.87 11.11 -4.99
C ALA A 166 -19.77 9.62 -4.66
N ALA A 167 -20.92 9.00 -4.43
CA ALA A 167 -21.02 7.57 -4.18
C ALA A 167 -22.11 6.97 -5.09
N HIS A 168 -21.80 5.86 -5.76
CA HIS A 168 -22.75 5.18 -6.63
C HIS A 168 -22.58 3.67 -6.60
N ILE A 169 -23.66 2.96 -6.93
CA ILE A 169 -23.68 1.52 -7.16
C ILE A 169 -23.64 1.31 -8.67
N MET A 170 -22.79 0.40 -9.13
CA MET A 170 -22.70 -0.08 -10.51
C MET A 170 -23.33 -1.46 -10.66
#